data_AF-A0A196MJS9-F1
#
_entry.id   AF-A0A196MJS9-F1
#
_cell.length_a   1.000
_cell.length_b   1.000
_cell.length_c   1.000
_cell.angle_alpha   90.00
_cell.angle_beta   90.00
_cell.angle_gamma   90.00
#
_symmetry.space_group_name_H-M   'P 1'
#
loop_
_entity.id
_entity.type
_entity.pdbx_description
1 polymer ?
#
loop_
_entity_poly.entity_id
_entity_poly.type
_entity_poly.pdbx_seq_one_letter_code
_entity_poly.pdbx_strand_id
1 'polypeptide(L)'
;MIASDERIYDNHYLRRITPSVRQAAVENGRWPDEFMTYEQVLRIGRTMSTPWTFLDRRSPGLVWTAEDLRREKPDISFAEIAYLLGIPEPDAVRLLQKPTFMDRFRAWLSRH
;
A
#
# COMPACT_ATOMS: atom_id res chain seq x y z
N MET A 1 21.64 15.59 11.99
CA MET A 1 21.19 14.44 12.79
C MET A 1 19.95 13.89 12.10
N ILE A 2 20.14 12.99 11.14
CA ILE A 2 19.03 12.33 10.44
C ILE A 2 18.56 11.27 11.43
N ALA A 3 17.41 11.54 12.06
CA ALA A 3 16.78 10.61 12.99
C ALA A 3 16.59 9.27 12.27
N SER A 4 16.91 8.20 12.98
CA SER A 4 16.81 6.81 12.59
C SER A 4 15.47 6.51 11.91
N ASP A 5 15.44 6.63 10.58
CA ASP A 5 14.32 6.21 9.75
C ASP A 5 14.49 4.73 9.41
N GLU A 6 14.71 3.92 10.44
CA GLU A 6 14.71 2.47 10.36
C GLU A 6 13.25 2.00 10.33
N ARG A 7 12.53 2.43 9.30
CA ARG A 7 11.23 1.86 8.92
C ARG A 7 11.38 1.18 7.58
N ILE A 8 12.23 0.15 7.56
CA ILE A 8 12.33 -0.78 6.44
C ILE A 8 11.19 -1.80 6.60
N TYR A 9 9.97 -1.36 6.29
CA TYR A 9 8.76 -2.14 6.04
C TYR A 9 8.74 -3.61 6.54
N ASP A 10 8.49 -3.81 7.82
CA ASP A 10 8.09 -5.14 8.31
C ASP A 10 6.70 -5.48 7.75
N ASN A 11 6.67 -6.40 6.79
CA ASN A 11 5.43 -6.88 6.21
C ASN A 11 4.85 -8.01 7.08
N HIS A 12 3.83 -7.69 7.87
CA HIS A 12 3.09 -8.67 8.64
C HIS A 12 1.88 -9.20 7.86
N TYR A 13 1.86 -10.49 7.58
CA TYR A 13 0.75 -11.17 6.92
C TYR A 13 -0.05 -12.00 7.92
N LEU A 14 -1.34 -11.70 8.06
CA LEU A 14 -2.25 -12.45 8.91
C LEU A 14 -3.27 -13.17 8.03
N ARG A 15 -3.30 -14.49 8.11
CA ARG A 15 -4.29 -15.33 7.42
C ARG A 15 -5.11 -16.09 8.46
N ARG A 16 -6.43 -16.05 8.29
CA ARG A 16 -7.33 -16.92 9.05
C ARG A 16 -7.21 -18.34 8.51
N ILE A 17 -6.93 -19.29 9.39
CA ILE A 17 -6.87 -20.73 9.08
C ILE A 17 -8.10 -21.46 9.61
N THR A 18 -8.43 -22.62 9.02
CA THR A 18 -9.52 -23.46 9.50
C THR A 18 -9.09 -24.27 10.73
N PRO A 19 -10.05 -24.79 11.54
CA PRO A 19 -9.72 -25.64 12.68
C PRO A 19 -8.87 -26.87 12.29
N SER A 20 -9.16 -27.49 11.14
CA SER A 20 -8.39 -28.64 10.63
C SER A 20 -6.92 -28.30 10.34
N VAL A 21 -6.65 -27.12 9.76
CA VAL A 21 -5.29 -26.66 9.47
C VAL A 21 -4.55 -26.33 10.76
N ARG A 22 -5.22 -25.69 11.73
CA ARG A 22 -4.66 -25.44 13.06
C ARG A 22 -4.27 -26.75 13.73
N GLN A 23 -5.14 -27.75 13.70
CA GLN A 23 -4.88 -29.05 14.32
C GLN A 23 -3.67 -29.73 13.68
N ALA A 24 -3.59 -29.77 12.35
CA ALA A 24 -2.44 -30.32 11.64
C ALA A 24 -1.11 -29.61 11.97
N ALA A 25 -1.14 -28.27 12.10
CA ALA A 25 0.05 -27.50 12.45
C ALA A 25 0.51 -27.75 13.89
N VAL A 26 -0.43 -27.81 14.85
CA VAL A 26 -0.11 -27.99 16.28
C VAL A 26 0.28 -29.42 16.61
N GLU A 27 -0.46 -30.40 16.10
CA GLU A 27 -0.29 -31.81 16.48
C GLU A 27 0.78 -32.52 15.62
N ASN A 28 0.91 -32.14 14.35
CA ASN A 28 1.80 -32.82 13.40
C ASN A 28 2.96 -31.94 12.91
N GLY A 29 3.07 -30.69 13.37
CA GLY A 29 4.06 -29.73 12.88
C GLY A 29 3.90 -29.35 11.40
N ARG A 30 2.77 -29.69 10.78
CA ARG A 30 2.53 -29.50 9.34
C ARG A 30 1.93 -28.12 9.10
N TRP A 31 2.78 -27.16 8.78
CA TRP A 31 2.37 -25.85 8.30
C TRP A 31 1.85 -25.94 6.85
N PRO A 32 0.93 -25.06 6.45
CA PRO A 32 0.53 -24.94 5.05
C PRO A 32 1.74 -24.67 4.15
N ASP A 33 1.80 -25.35 3.00
CA ASP A 33 2.95 -25.30 2.07
C ASP A 33 3.33 -23.88 1.66
N GLU A 34 2.34 -23.01 1.53
CA GLU A 34 2.47 -21.59 1.22
C GLU A 34 3.25 -20.76 2.26
N PHE A 35 3.46 -21.26 3.48
CA PHE A 35 4.33 -20.64 4.49
C PHE A 35 5.72 -21.28 4.59
N MET A 36 6.01 -22.30 3.78
CA MET A 36 7.26 -23.06 3.88
C MET A 36 8.46 -22.34 3.28
N THR A 37 8.22 -21.42 2.34
CA THR A 37 9.29 -20.63 1.72
C THR A 37 8.99 -19.14 1.76
N TYR A 38 10.04 -18.34 1.87
CA TYR A 38 9.92 -16.89 1.87
C TYR A 38 9.29 -16.35 0.57
N GLU A 39 9.61 -16.96 -0.58
CA GLU A 39 9.00 -16.59 -1.87
C GLU A 39 7.47 -16.78 -1.86
N GLN A 40 6.97 -17.90 -1.31
CA GLN A 40 5.54 -18.14 -1.23
C GLN A 40 4.84 -17.16 -0.28
N VAL A 41 5.49 -16.80 0.84
CA VAL A 41 4.98 -15.76 1.74
C VAL A 41 4.88 -14.40 1.04
N LEU A 42 5.90 -14.01 0.26
CA LEU A 42 5.86 -12.78 -0.54
C LEU A 42 4.76 -12.82 -1.61
N ARG A 43 4.54 -13.97 -2.25
CA ARG A 43 3.44 -14.16 -3.21
C ARG A 43 2.07 -14.02 -2.56
N ILE A 44 1.86 -14.62 -1.39
CA ILE A 44 0.63 -14.43 -0.61
C ILE A 44 0.45 -12.97 -0.27
N GLY A 45 1.51 -12.33 0.24
CA GLY A 45 1.52 -10.92 0.57
C GLY A 45 1.05 -10.07 -0.60
N ARG A 46 1.63 -10.26 -1.79
CA ARG A 46 1.24 -9.52 -2.99
C ARG A 46 -0.18 -9.83 -3.48
N THR A 47 -0.65 -11.07 -3.31
CA THR A 47 -1.97 -11.50 -3.81
C THR A 47 -3.11 -11.09 -2.88
N MET A 48 -2.86 -11.13 -1.57
CA MET A 48 -3.86 -10.93 -0.52
C MET A 48 -3.81 -9.53 0.10
N SER A 49 -2.67 -8.83 0.02
CA SER A 49 -2.61 -7.46 0.50
C SER A 49 -3.32 -6.54 -0.50
N THR A 50 -4.16 -5.66 0.06
CA THR A 50 -4.39 -4.39 -0.62
C THR A 50 -3.14 -3.56 -0.38
N PRO A 51 -2.52 -2.98 -1.43
CA PRO A 51 -1.40 -2.08 -1.23
C PRO A 51 -1.76 -1.04 -0.15
N TRP A 52 -0.83 -0.80 0.77
CA TRP A 52 -1.00 0.31 1.70
C TRP A 52 -1.24 1.59 0.90
N THR A 53 -2.28 2.32 1.26
CA THR A 53 -2.73 3.53 0.56
C THR A 53 -3.17 4.51 1.63
N PHE A 54 -3.04 5.80 1.35
CA PHE A 54 -3.53 6.83 2.26
C PHE A 54 -5.05 6.71 2.43
N LEU A 55 -5.53 6.96 3.65
CA LEU A 55 -6.95 6.93 3.98
C LEU A 55 -7.74 7.88 3.06
N ASP A 56 -7.19 9.07 2.82
CA ASP A 56 -7.61 9.97 1.75
C ASP A 56 -6.56 9.98 0.63
N ARG A 57 -6.90 9.27 -0.46
CA ARG A 57 -6.06 9.16 -1.67
C ARG A 57 -5.92 10.46 -2.45
N ARG A 58 -6.66 11.51 -2.08
CA ARG A 58 -6.56 12.87 -2.64
C ARG A 58 -6.41 13.92 -1.55
N SER A 59 -5.82 13.55 -0.42
CA SER A 59 -5.55 14.54 0.63
C SER A 59 -4.77 15.73 0.03
N PRO A 60 -5.12 16.98 0.37
CA PRO A 60 -4.48 18.15 -0.22
C PRO A 60 -2.96 18.12 -0.11
N GLY A 61 -2.43 17.60 1.00
CA GLY A 61 -0.98 17.43 1.21
C GLY A 61 -0.33 16.53 0.17
N LEU A 62 -0.94 15.37 -0.16
CA LEU A 62 -0.39 14.45 -1.17
C LEU A 62 -0.42 15.04 -2.58
N VAL A 63 -1.50 15.77 -2.90
CA VAL A 63 -1.62 16.44 -4.19
C VAL A 63 -0.54 17.51 -4.31
N TRP A 64 -0.37 18.35 -3.29
CA TRP A 64 0.67 19.39 -3.29
C TRP A 64 2.08 18.81 -3.36
N THR A 65 2.40 17.76 -2.60
CA THR A 65 3.70 17.10 -2.70
C THR A 65 3.95 16.51 -4.09
N ALA A 66 2.94 15.88 -4.70
CA ALA A 66 3.08 15.36 -6.08
C ALA A 66 3.27 16.48 -7.11
N GLU A 67 2.59 17.62 -6.95
CA GLU A 67 2.75 18.81 -7.80
C GLU A 67 4.12 19.46 -7.62
N ASP A 68 4.62 19.56 -6.38
CA ASP A 68 5.94 20.08 -6.06
C ASP A 68 7.05 19.21 -6.68
N LEU A 69 6.96 17.89 -6.56
CA LEU A 69 7.89 16.95 -7.22
C LEU A 69 7.94 17.16 -8.73
N ARG A 70 6.78 17.36 -9.37
CA ARG A 70 6.71 17.59 -10.82
C ARG A 70 7.20 19.00 -11.22
N ARG A 71 7.12 19.97 -10.32
CA ARG A 71 7.69 21.31 -10.53
C ARG A 71 9.22 21.27 -10.47
N GLU A 72 9.78 20.52 -9.52
CA GLU A 72 11.23 20.40 -9.33
C GLU A 72 11.89 19.50 -10.37
N LYS A 73 11.22 18.41 -10.77
CA LYS A 73 11.67 17.48 -11.80
C LYS A 73 10.55 17.26 -12.83
N PRO A 74 10.45 18.09 -13.89
CA PRO A 74 9.34 18.03 -14.86
C PRO A 74 9.19 16.71 -15.62
N ASP A 75 10.27 15.94 -15.74
CA ASP A 75 10.35 14.63 -16.41
C ASP A 75 10.12 13.44 -15.44
N ILE A 76 9.82 13.70 -14.17
CA ILE A 76 9.55 12.65 -13.18
C ILE A 76 8.38 11.76 -13.62
N SER A 77 8.61 10.45 -13.62
CA SER A 77 7.57 9.49 -14.00
C SER A 77 6.55 9.28 -12.88
N PHE A 78 5.35 8.80 -13.23
CA PHE A 78 4.35 8.43 -12.21
C PHE A 78 4.84 7.30 -11.31
N ALA A 79 5.56 6.32 -11.87
CA ALA A 79 6.19 5.26 -11.08
C ALA A 79 7.18 5.81 -10.05
N GLU A 80 7.96 6.83 -10.43
CA GLU A 80 8.93 7.48 -9.53
C GLU A 80 8.22 8.32 -8.45
N ILE A 81 7.17 9.07 -8.81
CA ILE A 81 6.31 9.76 -7.82
C ILE A 81 5.69 8.75 -6.85
N ALA A 82 5.16 7.64 -7.36
CA ALA A 82 4.54 6.60 -6.57
C ALA A 82 5.53 5.97 -5.58
N TYR A 83 6.76 5.72 -6.04
CA TYR A 83 7.85 5.23 -5.21
C TYR A 83 8.22 6.23 -4.11
N LEU A 84 8.40 7.51 -4.43
CA LEU A 84 8.74 8.56 -3.46
C LEU A 84 7.65 8.78 -2.41
N LEU A 85 6.38 8.64 -2.79
CA LEU A 85 5.23 8.83 -1.90
C LEU A 85 4.79 7.54 -1.19
N GLY A 86 5.40 6.38 -1.51
CA GLY A 86 5.04 5.09 -0.94
C GLY A 86 3.59 4.66 -1.27
N ILE A 87 3.09 5.00 -2.46
CA ILE A 87 1.73 4.68 -2.92
C ILE A 87 1.73 3.82 -4.18
N PRO A 88 0.61 3.17 -4.52
CA PRO A 88 0.45 2.52 -5.81
C PRO A 88 0.55 3.53 -6.96
N GLU A 89 1.19 3.13 -8.06
CA GLU A 89 1.31 3.97 -9.26
C GLU A 89 -0.05 4.48 -9.81
N PRO A 90 -1.15 3.70 -9.83
CA PRO A 90 -2.46 4.21 -10.20
C PRO A 90 -2.98 5.33 -9.30
N ASP A 91 -2.56 5.36 -8.02
CA ASP A 91 -2.92 6.44 -7.09
C ASP A 91 -2.08 7.70 -7.38
N ALA A 92 -0.80 7.56 -7.73
CA ALA A 92 0.05 8.68 -8.17
C ALA A 92 -0.48 9.34 -9.45
N VAL A 93 -0.91 8.55 -10.44
CA VAL A 93 -1.59 9.06 -11.64
C VAL A 93 -2.84 9.86 -11.27
N ARG A 94 -3.62 9.38 -10.30
CA ARG A 94 -4.87 10.03 -9.87
C ARG A 94 -4.64 11.35 -9.15
N LEU A 95 -3.56 11.49 -8.37
CA LEU A 95 -3.21 12.73 -7.68
C LEU A 95 -3.07 13.91 -8.64
N LEU A 96 -2.44 13.68 -9.80
CA LEU A 96 -2.14 14.72 -10.79
C LEU A 96 -3.24 14.90 -11.85
N GLN A 97 -4.34 14.15 -11.75
CA GLN A 97 -5.52 14.31 -12.59
C GLN A 97 -6.55 15.23 -11.93
N LYS A 98 -7.28 15.99 -12.76
CA LYS A 98 -8.39 16.83 -12.28
C LYS A 98 -9.40 15.98 -11.47
N PRO A 99 -9.91 16.48 -10.33
CA PRO A 99 -10.91 15.78 -9.54
C PRO A 99 -12.16 15.47 -10.37
N THR A 100 -12.63 14.23 -10.33
CA THR A 100 -13.91 13.85 -10.94
C THR A 100 -15.08 14.23 -10.04
N PHE A 101 -16.30 14.15 -10.57
CA PHE A 101 -17.52 14.36 -9.78
C PHE A 101 -17.61 13.45 -8.55
N MET A 102 -17.23 12.17 -8.69
CA MET A 102 -17.25 11.20 -7.59
C MET A 102 -16.25 11.54 -6.48
N ASP A 103 -15.10 12.12 -6.83
CA ASP A 103 -14.11 12.56 -5.85
C ASP A 103 -14.63 13.74 -5.02
N ARG A 104 -15.30 14.69 -5.69
CA ARG A 104 -15.94 15.84 -5.03
C ARG A 104 -17.08 15.39 -4.12
N PHE A 105 -17.87 14.41 -4.56
CA PHE A 105 -18.96 13.85 -3.77
C PHE A 105 -18.45 13.12 -2.51
N ARG A 106 -17.39 12.30 -2.64
CA ARG A 106 -16.75 11.65 -1.46
C ARG A 106 -16.17 12.67 -0.48
N ALA A 107 -15.50 13.71 -0.97
CA ALA A 107 -14.95 14.77 -0.12
C ALA A 107 -16.03 15.58 0.62
N TRP A 108 -17.24 15.67 0.06
CA TRP A 108 -18.39 16.30 0.73
C TRP A 108 -18.97 15.40 1.84
N LEU A 109 -19.08 14.09 1.57
CA LEU A 109 -19.54 13.10 2.53
C LEU A 109 -18.60 12.93 3.73
N SER A 110 -17.28 13.04 3.55
CA SER A 110 -16.32 12.94 4.66
C SER A 110 -16.23 14.21 5.52
N ARG A 111 -16.98 15.26 5.20
CA ARG A 111 -17.11 16.50 5.99
C ARG A 111 -18.40 16.59 6.81
N HIS A 112 -19.34 15.66 6.66
CA HIS A 112 -20.65 15.62 7.33
C HIS A 112 -20.82 14.28 8.06
#